data_AF-B2VUX1-F1
#
_entry.id   AF-B2VUX1-F1
#
_cell.length_a   1.000
_cell.length_b   1.000
_cell.length_c   1.000
_cell.angle_alpha   90.00
_cell.angle_beta   90.00
_cell.angle_gamma   90.00
#
_symmetry.space_group_name_H-M   'P 1'
#
loop_
_entity.id
_entity.type
_entity.pdbx_description
1 polymer ?
#
loop_
_entity_poly.entity_id
_entity_poly.type
_entity_poly.pdbx_seq_one_letter_code
_entity_poly.pdbx_strand_id
1 'polypeptide(L)'
;MHSANINLSQYTDSIFLPFVRKFNTHHVPQVMCTVEGVEIKMPVDTGSTGTLIGAPILPNISATVGTPAHHFFTSSKILYVGRLVRLAMHFGGEAGSYATATVPVLIVDKSWKCPWYDPKTDQFECPPGPNGEKAVERDTSEITYMGVGFGRNGAKDGMPYASPKINPFLNIHAINGERVSDSSMRAGYIVSAEGAHIGLTPKNTRAFAFAALDPGLTHAEDPRDWAMASMCFSINGEGRNCGTMLVDTGIAQMYIRAEQGVSMPTVIIPNPNPNGNARMVKRVKPGTKLSIGFPSLDPPATSYSFVVGDNSTIEPSYVFPQLSEHPPFVNTGRCLLFGYSIAFDAGGGYFGFRQASSPASSSVL
;
A
#
# COMPACT_ATOMS: atom_id res chain seq x y z
N MET A 1 18.97 18.39 2.69
CA MET A 1 18.05 18.30 1.55
C MET A 1 16.85 19.18 1.84
N HIS A 2 16.61 20.17 0.99
CA HIS A 2 15.33 20.89 0.97
C HIS A 2 14.26 19.98 0.35
N SER A 3 13.00 20.11 0.79
CA SER A 3 11.87 19.47 0.10
C SER A 3 11.96 19.74 -1.40
N ALA A 4 11.79 18.70 -2.22
CA ALA A 4 11.76 18.86 -3.66
C ALA A 4 10.60 19.80 -4.05
N ASN A 5 10.86 20.71 -4.99
CA ASN A 5 9.83 21.59 -5.53
C ASN A 5 9.22 20.93 -6.77
N ILE A 6 7.98 20.45 -6.65
CA ILE A 6 7.27 19.82 -7.77
C ILE A 6 6.49 20.89 -8.54
N ASN A 7 6.70 20.98 -9.86
CA ASN A 7 5.92 21.90 -10.69
C ASN A 7 4.60 21.24 -11.09
N LEU A 8 3.53 21.65 -10.42
CA LEU A 8 2.18 21.19 -10.73
C LEU A 8 1.28 22.28 -11.34
N SER A 9 1.82 23.45 -11.67
CA SER A 9 1.05 24.67 -11.96
C SER A 9 0.00 24.53 -13.07
N GLN A 10 0.23 23.63 -14.03
CA GLN A 10 -0.69 23.38 -15.15
C GLN A 10 -1.83 22.40 -14.85
N TYR A 11 -1.74 21.63 -13.76
CA TYR A 11 -2.69 20.55 -13.47
C TYR A 11 -3.85 21.03 -12.61
N THR A 12 -5.06 20.81 -13.11
CA THR A 12 -6.31 21.27 -12.49
C THR A 12 -7.23 20.11 -12.13
N ASP A 13 -7.13 19.00 -12.85
CA ASP A 13 -8.07 17.90 -12.73
C ASP A 13 -7.70 17.01 -11.56
N SER A 14 -8.66 16.78 -10.68
CA SER A 14 -8.56 15.84 -9.58
C SER A 14 -9.95 15.43 -9.10
N ILE A 15 -10.01 14.29 -8.44
CA ILE A 15 -11.21 13.82 -7.75
C ILE A 15 -10.85 13.37 -6.35
N PHE A 16 -11.77 13.56 -5.40
CA PHE A 16 -11.68 12.97 -4.07
C PHE A 16 -12.61 11.76 -3.95
N LEU A 17 -12.06 10.65 -3.49
CA LEU A 17 -12.77 9.41 -3.19
C LEU A 17 -12.83 9.26 -1.66
N PRO A 18 -13.99 9.53 -1.04
CA PRO A 18 -14.12 9.36 0.41
C PRO A 18 -14.07 7.89 0.77
N PHE A 19 -13.54 7.58 1.95
CA PHE A 19 -13.68 6.22 2.47
C PHE A 19 -15.14 5.94 2.85
N VAL A 20 -15.60 4.72 2.51
CA VAL A 20 -16.96 4.24 2.80
C VAL A 20 -17.25 4.23 4.30
N ARG A 21 -16.21 4.10 5.12
CA ARG A 21 -16.29 4.13 6.59
C ARG A 21 -15.20 5.04 7.13
N LYS A 22 -15.44 5.61 8.31
CA LYS A 22 -14.42 6.33 9.07
C LYS A 22 -13.19 5.45 9.26
N PHE A 23 -12.03 6.01 8.94
CA PHE A 23 -10.75 5.33 9.08
C PHE A 23 -10.52 4.87 10.53
N ASN A 24 -10.01 3.65 10.66
CA ASN A 24 -9.77 3.00 11.93
C ASN A 24 -8.63 1.97 11.79
N THR A 25 -8.18 1.43 12.92
CA THR A 25 -7.07 0.46 12.96
C THR A 25 -7.49 -0.94 12.51
N HIS A 26 -8.76 -1.30 12.65
CA HIS A 26 -9.25 -2.67 12.51
C HIS A 26 -9.53 -3.10 11.08
N HIS A 27 -9.94 -2.16 10.22
CA HIS A 27 -10.33 -2.44 8.85
C HIS A 27 -9.44 -1.70 7.85
N VAL A 28 -9.16 -2.34 6.71
CA VAL A 28 -8.53 -1.69 5.57
C VAL A 28 -9.47 -0.58 5.09
N PRO A 29 -8.97 0.64 4.77
CA PRO A 29 -9.82 1.67 4.18
C PRO A 29 -10.41 1.19 2.86
N GLN A 30 -11.66 1.53 2.61
CA GLN A 30 -12.39 1.11 1.40
C GLN A 30 -12.95 2.32 0.68
N VAL A 31 -12.87 2.33 -0.65
CA VAL A 31 -13.59 3.27 -1.52
C VAL A 31 -14.74 2.55 -2.21
N MET A 32 -15.77 3.29 -2.62
CA MET A 32 -16.83 2.70 -3.43
C MET A 32 -16.38 2.56 -4.88
N CYS A 33 -16.55 1.37 -5.46
CA CYS A 33 -16.20 1.08 -6.84
C CYS A 33 -17.29 0.23 -7.50
N THR A 34 -17.63 0.52 -8.75
CA THR A 34 -18.48 -0.35 -9.58
C THR A 34 -17.65 -0.98 -10.68
N VAL A 35 -17.75 -2.29 -10.84
CA VAL A 35 -17.09 -3.08 -11.90
C VAL A 35 -18.13 -4.00 -12.50
N GLU A 36 -18.32 -3.97 -13.83
CA GLU A 36 -19.32 -4.80 -14.51
C GLU A 36 -20.74 -4.70 -13.91
N GLY A 37 -21.12 -3.51 -13.44
CA GLY A 37 -22.42 -3.26 -12.80
C GLY A 37 -22.53 -3.74 -11.35
N VAL A 38 -21.49 -4.36 -10.79
CA VAL A 38 -21.44 -4.80 -9.39
C VAL A 38 -20.79 -3.72 -8.52
N GLU A 39 -21.51 -3.26 -7.49
CA GLU A 39 -20.98 -2.33 -6.48
C GLU A 39 -20.12 -3.07 -5.45
N ILE A 40 -18.90 -2.60 -5.24
CA ILE A 40 -17.87 -3.21 -4.41
C ILE A 40 -17.26 -2.16 -3.48
N LYS A 41 -17.20 -2.48 -2.18
CA LYS A 41 -16.42 -1.72 -1.20
C LYS A 41 -14.95 -2.12 -1.31
N MET A 42 -14.24 -1.49 -2.23
CA MET A 42 -12.92 -1.91 -2.65
C MET A 42 -11.85 -1.52 -1.62
N PRO A 43 -11.13 -2.47 -1.00
CA PRO A 43 -10.05 -2.17 -0.07
C PRO A 43 -8.88 -1.50 -0.79
N VAL A 44 -8.46 -0.33 -0.31
CA VAL A 44 -7.31 0.42 -0.84
C VAL A 44 -6.05 -0.04 -0.12
N ASP A 45 -5.16 -0.70 -0.84
CA ASP A 45 -3.88 -1.16 -0.31
C ASP A 45 -2.69 -0.47 -1.00
N THR A 46 -1.92 0.29 -0.24
CA THR A 46 -0.68 0.93 -0.69
C THR A 46 0.55 0.01 -0.57
N GLY A 47 0.40 -1.16 0.07
CA GLY A 47 1.43 -2.19 0.25
C GLY A 47 1.68 -3.10 -0.97
N SER A 48 0.76 -3.10 -1.93
CA SER A 48 0.78 -3.93 -3.14
C SER A 48 0.28 -3.16 -4.37
N THR A 49 0.38 -3.76 -5.55
CA THR A 49 -0.09 -3.16 -6.80
C THR A 49 -0.96 -4.15 -7.57
N GLY A 50 -2.13 -3.70 -8.02
CA GLY A 50 -3.07 -4.48 -8.81
C GLY A 50 -4.38 -4.79 -8.09
N THR A 51 -5.45 -4.96 -8.87
CA THR A 51 -6.78 -5.28 -8.34
C THR A 51 -7.05 -6.78 -8.43
N LEU A 52 -7.58 -7.37 -7.35
CA LEU A 52 -8.05 -8.75 -7.29
C LEU A 52 -9.54 -8.77 -7.01
N ILE A 53 -10.30 -9.53 -7.78
CA ILE A 53 -11.74 -9.77 -7.56
C ILE A 53 -12.01 -11.26 -7.75
N GLY A 54 -12.68 -11.89 -6.79
CA GLY A 54 -13.11 -13.28 -6.88
C GLY A 54 -14.00 -13.51 -8.10
N ALA A 55 -13.76 -14.59 -8.86
CA ALA A 55 -14.58 -14.95 -10.01
C ALA A 55 -16.09 -15.01 -9.69
N PRO A 56 -16.54 -15.53 -8.51
CA PRO A 56 -17.97 -15.54 -8.18
C PRO A 56 -18.61 -14.15 -8.02
N ILE A 57 -17.82 -13.10 -7.78
CA ILE A 57 -18.33 -11.73 -7.58
C ILE A 57 -18.72 -11.09 -8.93
N LEU A 58 -18.07 -11.48 -10.02
CA LEU A 58 -18.33 -10.98 -11.38
C LEU A 58 -18.78 -12.13 -12.30
N PRO A 59 -19.97 -12.72 -12.06
CA PRO A 59 -20.41 -13.95 -12.74
C PRO A 59 -20.65 -13.76 -14.24
N ASN A 60 -20.75 -12.50 -14.72
CA ASN A 60 -20.92 -12.18 -16.12
C ASN A 60 -19.61 -12.31 -16.92
N ILE A 61 -18.45 -12.38 -16.26
CA ILE A 61 -17.16 -12.60 -16.92
C ILE A 61 -16.95 -14.09 -17.16
N SER A 62 -16.92 -14.49 -18.44
CA SER A 62 -16.64 -15.87 -18.84
C SER A 62 -15.32 -16.38 -18.27
N ALA A 63 -15.29 -17.67 -17.89
CA ALA A 63 -14.10 -18.39 -17.42
C ALA A 63 -12.96 -18.48 -18.46
N THR A 64 -13.25 -18.20 -19.73
CA THR A 64 -12.28 -18.28 -20.84
C THR A 64 -11.63 -16.95 -21.21
N VAL A 65 -12.08 -15.84 -20.64
CA VAL A 65 -11.57 -14.49 -20.97
C VAL A 65 -10.36 -14.14 -20.12
N GLY A 66 -9.37 -13.47 -20.71
CA GLY A 66 -8.18 -12.96 -20.01
C GLY A 66 -6.95 -13.84 -20.16
N THR A 67 -5.86 -13.43 -19.52
CA THR A 67 -4.56 -14.11 -19.56
C THR A 67 -4.27 -14.76 -18.21
N PRO A 68 -3.85 -16.04 -18.13
CA PRO A 68 -3.50 -16.67 -16.86
C PRO A 68 -2.48 -15.86 -16.06
N ALA A 69 -2.74 -15.67 -14.78
CA ALA A 69 -1.89 -14.93 -13.87
C ALA A 69 -1.99 -15.46 -12.44
N HIS A 70 -0.99 -15.11 -11.63
CA HIS A 70 -0.94 -15.41 -10.21
C HIS A 70 -0.41 -14.21 -9.43
N HIS A 71 -0.70 -14.20 -8.14
CA HIS A 71 -0.24 -13.18 -7.21
C HIS A 71 -0.07 -13.83 -5.84
N PHE A 72 1.08 -13.64 -5.21
CA PHE A 72 1.37 -14.15 -3.88
C PHE A 72 1.63 -13.00 -2.90
N PHE A 73 0.83 -12.92 -1.83
CA PHE A 73 1.06 -11.98 -0.73
C PHE A 73 1.99 -12.58 0.31
N THR A 74 3.23 -12.10 0.35
CA THR A 74 4.30 -12.61 1.22
C THR A 74 4.01 -12.47 2.71
N SER A 75 3.29 -11.43 3.12
CA SER A 75 2.92 -11.17 4.52
C SER A 75 1.87 -12.15 5.04
N SER A 76 0.87 -12.47 4.23
CA SER A 76 -0.25 -13.34 4.61
C SER A 76 -0.04 -14.80 4.18
N LYS A 77 0.96 -15.07 3.33
CA LYS A 77 1.25 -16.38 2.75
C LYS A 77 0.05 -16.92 1.97
N ILE A 78 -0.50 -16.09 1.10
CA ILE A 78 -1.69 -16.43 0.30
C ILE A 78 -1.33 -16.35 -1.18
N LEU A 79 -1.60 -17.42 -1.91
CA LEU A 79 -1.53 -17.48 -3.36
C LEU A 79 -2.92 -17.25 -3.94
N TYR A 80 -3.00 -16.40 -4.95
CA TYR A 80 -4.16 -16.17 -5.80
C TYR A 80 -3.80 -16.57 -7.23
N VAL A 81 -4.66 -17.35 -7.86
CA VAL A 81 -4.50 -17.78 -9.25
C VAL A 81 -5.78 -17.49 -10.01
N GLY A 82 -5.62 -17.00 -11.23
CA GLY A 82 -6.75 -16.80 -12.13
C GLY A 82 -6.32 -16.11 -13.40
N ARG A 83 -7.05 -15.08 -13.82
CA ARG A 83 -6.87 -14.44 -15.13
C ARG A 83 -6.88 -12.93 -15.04
N LEU A 84 -5.92 -12.27 -15.69
CA LEU A 84 -5.94 -10.83 -15.92
C LEU A 84 -6.96 -10.50 -17.02
N VAL A 85 -7.99 -9.75 -16.65
CA VAL A 85 -9.02 -9.24 -17.55
C VAL A 85 -9.00 -7.72 -17.49
N ARG A 86 -8.95 -7.06 -18.65
CA ARG A 86 -9.01 -5.58 -18.71
C ARG A 86 -10.46 -5.14 -18.47
N LEU A 87 -10.71 -4.46 -17.36
CA LEU A 87 -12.05 -4.03 -16.94
C LEU A 87 -12.08 -2.53 -16.68
N ALA A 88 -13.27 -1.94 -16.88
CA ALA A 88 -13.55 -0.59 -16.42
C ALA A 88 -13.90 -0.62 -14.92
N MET A 89 -13.33 0.32 -14.18
CA MET A 89 -13.58 0.53 -12.75
C MET A 89 -14.10 1.94 -12.56
N HIS A 90 -15.30 2.08 -12.00
CA HIS A 90 -15.93 3.38 -11.72
C HIS A 90 -15.85 3.67 -10.22
N PHE A 91 -15.11 4.70 -9.82
CA PHE A 91 -14.95 5.10 -8.43
C PHE A 91 -15.94 6.19 -8.06
N GLY A 92 -16.68 5.98 -6.97
CA GLY A 92 -17.58 6.99 -6.41
C GLY A 92 -16.82 8.07 -5.64
N GLY A 93 -17.04 9.33 -6.00
CA GLY A 93 -16.53 10.52 -5.32
C GLY A 93 -17.60 11.25 -4.52
N GLU A 94 -17.25 12.43 -4.00
CA GLU A 94 -18.19 13.28 -3.27
C GLU A 94 -19.28 13.87 -4.18
N ALA A 95 -20.45 14.13 -3.60
CA ALA A 95 -21.57 14.81 -4.27
C ALA A 95 -21.97 14.19 -5.63
N GLY A 96 -21.80 12.87 -5.78
CA GLY A 96 -22.13 12.15 -7.02
C GLY A 96 -21.07 12.26 -8.13
N SER A 97 -19.93 12.89 -7.87
CA SER A 97 -18.79 12.83 -8.78
C SER A 97 -18.27 11.40 -8.91
N TYR A 98 -17.60 11.09 -10.02
CA TYR A 98 -16.99 9.77 -10.22
C TYR A 98 -15.78 9.85 -11.14
N ALA A 99 -14.92 8.84 -11.06
CA ALA A 99 -13.81 8.67 -11.98
C ALA A 99 -13.79 7.26 -12.56
N THR A 100 -13.27 7.13 -13.78
CA THR A 100 -13.18 5.83 -14.46
C THR A 100 -11.73 5.50 -14.78
N ALA A 101 -11.31 4.30 -14.38
CA ALA A 101 -10.05 3.68 -14.81
C ALA A 101 -10.33 2.46 -15.68
N THR A 102 -9.37 2.10 -16.54
CA THR A 102 -9.41 0.82 -17.26
C THR A 102 -8.09 0.10 -17.10
N VAL A 103 -8.08 -0.93 -16.27
CA VAL A 103 -6.86 -1.66 -15.89
C VAL A 103 -7.07 -3.18 -16.00
N PRO A 104 -5.99 -3.96 -16.16
CA PRO A 104 -6.03 -5.39 -15.88
C PRO A 104 -6.39 -5.65 -14.42
N VAL A 105 -7.45 -6.43 -14.21
CA VAL A 105 -7.91 -6.94 -12.90
C VAL A 105 -7.67 -8.44 -12.88
N LEU A 106 -7.06 -8.95 -11.80
CA LEU A 106 -6.91 -10.37 -11.57
C LEU A 106 -8.26 -10.94 -11.08
N ILE A 107 -8.98 -11.58 -12.00
CA ILE A 107 -10.15 -12.40 -11.66
C ILE A 107 -9.63 -13.67 -11.01
N VAL A 108 -9.89 -13.83 -9.71
CA VAL A 108 -9.36 -14.92 -8.90
C VAL A 108 -10.26 -16.14 -9.04
N ASP A 109 -9.76 -17.14 -9.74
CA ASP A 109 -10.44 -18.42 -9.93
C ASP A 109 -10.17 -19.35 -8.73
N LYS A 110 -8.97 -19.30 -8.15
CA LYS A 110 -8.56 -20.12 -7.00
C LYS A 110 -7.68 -19.34 -6.02
N SER A 111 -7.76 -19.69 -4.74
CA SER A 111 -6.89 -19.12 -3.70
C SER A 111 -6.50 -20.17 -2.66
N TRP A 112 -5.28 -20.08 -2.15
CA TRP A 112 -4.76 -20.98 -1.12
C TRP A 112 -3.96 -20.25 -0.07
N LYS A 113 -3.98 -20.78 1.16
CA LYS A 113 -2.94 -20.51 2.15
C LYS A 113 -1.72 -21.37 1.81
N CYS A 114 -0.61 -20.69 1.55
CA CYS A 114 0.64 -21.24 1.00
C CYS A 114 1.86 -20.84 1.84
N PRO A 115 2.08 -21.48 3.00
CA PRO A 115 3.18 -21.12 3.90
C PRO A 115 4.58 -21.32 3.29
N TRP A 116 4.73 -22.29 2.38
CA TRP A 116 6.01 -22.74 1.83
C TRP A 116 6.31 -22.22 0.41
N TYR A 117 5.49 -21.32 -0.10
CA TYR A 117 5.67 -20.73 -1.42
C TYR A 117 6.94 -19.86 -1.46
N ASP A 118 7.82 -20.11 -2.43
CA ASP A 118 8.95 -19.28 -2.79
C ASP A 118 8.61 -18.46 -4.04
N PRO A 119 8.40 -17.14 -3.91
CA PRO A 119 8.03 -16.29 -5.04
C PRO A 119 9.12 -16.16 -6.12
N LYS A 120 10.34 -16.66 -5.89
CA LYS A 120 11.39 -16.69 -6.90
C LYS A 120 11.27 -17.86 -7.87
N THR A 121 10.64 -18.95 -7.45
CA THR A 121 10.62 -20.22 -8.22
C THR A 121 9.21 -20.71 -8.47
N ASP A 122 8.32 -20.58 -7.49
CA ASP A 122 6.95 -21.02 -7.59
C ASP A 122 6.13 -20.02 -8.40
N GLN A 123 5.11 -20.54 -9.09
CA GLN A 123 4.26 -19.73 -9.97
C GLN A 123 2.78 -19.96 -9.63
N PHE A 124 2.10 -20.81 -10.40
CA PHE A 124 0.67 -21.06 -10.30
C PHE A 124 0.28 -22.11 -9.26
N GLU A 125 1.27 -22.77 -8.65
CA GLU A 125 1.04 -23.88 -7.75
C GLU A 125 1.61 -23.59 -6.37
N CYS A 126 0.91 -24.09 -5.36
CA CYS A 126 1.35 -24.02 -3.98
C CYS A 126 2.18 -25.26 -3.65
N PRO A 127 3.47 -25.12 -3.30
CA PRO A 127 4.28 -26.30 -3.00
C PRO A 127 3.80 -26.99 -1.71
N PRO A 128 3.99 -28.31 -1.60
CA PRO A 128 3.76 -29.01 -0.33
C PRO A 128 4.77 -28.54 0.73
N GLY A 129 4.37 -28.67 2.00
CA GLY A 129 5.30 -28.45 3.10
C GLY A 129 6.40 -29.51 3.19
N PRO A 130 7.43 -29.27 4.02
CA PRO A 130 8.59 -30.16 4.16
C PRO A 130 8.21 -31.56 4.65
N ASN A 131 7.03 -31.74 5.26
CA ASN A 131 6.50 -33.03 5.70
C ASN A 131 5.28 -33.49 4.87
N GLY A 132 5.06 -32.90 3.68
CA GLY A 132 3.94 -33.22 2.81
C GLY A 132 2.62 -32.52 3.17
N GLU A 133 2.66 -31.47 3.98
CA GLU A 133 1.48 -30.67 4.30
C GLU A 133 0.88 -30.06 3.02
N LYS A 134 -0.43 -30.19 2.86
CA LYS A 134 -1.14 -29.66 1.68
C LYS A 134 -1.56 -28.20 1.88
N ALA A 135 -1.62 -27.48 0.77
CA ALA A 135 -2.21 -26.14 0.71
C ALA A 135 -3.68 -26.17 1.18
N VAL A 136 -4.10 -25.12 1.89
CA VAL A 136 -5.49 -24.98 2.32
C VAL A 136 -6.21 -24.04 1.37
N GLU A 137 -7.15 -24.56 0.60
CA GLU A 137 -7.97 -23.77 -0.32
C GLU A 137 -8.84 -22.76 0.45
N ARG A 138 -9.06 -21.60 -0.15
CA ARG A 138 -9.82 -20.49 0.41
C ARG A 138 -10.99 -20.17 -0.48
N ASP A 139 -12.08 -19.77 0.15
CA ASP A 139 -13.24 -19.25 -0.57
C ASP A 139 -12.87 -17.98 -1.35
N THR A 140 -13.27 -17.94 -2.62
CA THR A 140 -13.05 -16.81 -3.52
C THR A 140 -14.24 -15.84 -3.55
N SER A 141 -15.38 -16.20 -2.96
CA SER A 141 -16.62 -15.41 -3.01
C SER A 141 -16.54 -14.04 -2.34
N GLU A 142 -15.56 -13.84 -1.44
CA GLU A 142 -15.34 -12.57 -0.71
C GLU A 142 -14.00 -11.88 -1.06
N ILE A 143 -13.27 -12.39 -2.06
CA ILE A 143 -11.96 -11.82 -2.41
C ILE A 143 -12.17 -10.51 -3.17
N THR A 144 -11.92 -9.39 -2.49
CA THR A 144 -11.80 -8.07 -3.10
C THR A 144 -10.57 -7.38 -2.56
N TYR A 145 -9.77 -6.78 -3.43
CA TYR A 145 -8.54 -6.12 -3.05
C TYR A 145 -8.08 -5.16 -4.14
N MET A 146 -7.58 -3.98 -3.79
CA MET A 146 -7.06 -3.02 -4.76
C MET A 146 -5.73 -2.44 -4.30
N GLY A 147 -4.66 -3.03 -4.83
CA GLY A 147 -3.31 -2.54 -4.71
C GLY A 147 -3.09 -1.28 -5.55
N VAL A 148 -2.77 -0.18 -4.88
CA VAL A 148 -2.43 1.12 -5.46
C VAL A 148 -0.99 1.54 -5.15
N GLY A 149 -0.17 0.67 -4.54
CA GLY A 149 1.24 0.92 -4.26
C GLY A 149 2.16 0.92 -5.49
N PHE A 150 3.45 1.12 -5.24
CA PHE A 150 4.56 1.15 -6.22
C PHE A 150 5.83 0.53 -5.64
N GLY A 151 6.83 0.20 -6.49
CA GLY A 151 8.12 -0.34 -6.05
C GLY A 151 8.06 -1.77 -5.50
N ARG A 152 7.08 -2.57 -5.96
CA ARG A 152 6.78 -3.93 -5.46
C ARG A 152 6.81 -5.01 -6.55
N ASN A 153 7.55 -4.76 -7.63
CA ASN A 153 7.59 -5.58 -8.83
C ASN A 153 8.81 -6.52 -8.92
N GLY A 154 9.55 -6.68 -7.83
CA GLY A 154 10.65 -7.64 -7.78
C GLY A 154 10.14 -9.08 -7.68
N ALA A 155 10.89 -10.03 -8.24
CA ALA A 155 10.54 -11.46 -8.14
C ALA A 155 10.31 -11.91 -6.68
N LYS A 156 11.10 -11.39 -5.73
CA LYS A 156 10.97 -11.67 -4.29
C LYS A 156 9.66 -11.18 -3.66
N ASP A 157 8.93 -10.29 -4.33
CA ASP A 157 7.72 -9.68 -3.80
C ASP A 157 6.47 -10.54 -4.02
N GLY A 158 6.54 -11.56 -4.90
CA GLY A 158 5.43 -12.45 -5.21
C GLY A 158 4.38 -11.83 -6.14
N MET A 159 4.69 -10.69 -6.76
CA MET A 159 3.76 -9.90 -7.57
C MET A 159 4.35 -9.63 -8.97
N PRO A 160 4.49 -10.65 -9.81
CA PRO A 160 5.23 -10.54 -11.07
C PRO A 160 4.61 -9.55 -12.08
N TYR A 161 3.34 -9.18 -11.89
CA TYR A 161 2.61 -8.24 -12.74
C TYR A 161 2.48 -6.84 -12.14
N ALA A 162 2.96 -6.63 -10.90
CA ALA A 162 2.94 -5.33 -10.26
C ALA A 162 3.66 -4.31 -11.15
N SER A 163 2.91 -3.34 -11.67
CA SER A 163 3.43 -2.29 -12.54
C SER A 163 2.48 -1.11 -12.49
N PRO A 164 2.92 0.11 -12.88
CA PRO A 164 2.04 1.26 -12.94
C PRO A 164 0.80 1.03 -13.81
N LYS A 165 0.88 0.18 -14.84
CA LYS A 165 -0.22 -0.14 -15.77
C LYS A 165 -1.40 -0.87 -15.15
N ILE A 166 -1.20 -1.53 -14.01
CA ILE A 166 -2.29 -2.24 -13.30
C ILE A 166 -2.76 -1.51 -12.05
N ASN A 167 -2.16 -0.35 -11.73
CA ASN A 167 -2.58 0.48 -10.61
C ASN A 167 -3.79 1.34 -11.04
N PRO A 168 -5.00 1.11 -10.50
CA PRO A 168 -6.18 1.84 -10.95
C PRO A 168 -6.12 3.35 -10.71
N PHE A 169 -5.42 3.80 -9.65
CA PHE A 169 -5.30 5.23 -9.37
C PHE A 169 -4.36 5.96 -10.35
N LEU A 170 -3.47 5.24 -11.05
CA LEU A 170 -2.58 5.83 -12.05
C LEU A 170 -3.13 5.78 -13.47
N ASN A 171 -4.27 5.11 -13.69
CA ASN A 171 -4.84 4.88 -15.03
C ASN A 171 -6.30 5.37 -15.12
N ILE A 172 -6.61 6.49 -14.45
CA ILE A 172 -7.85 7.22 -14.64
C ILE A 172 -7.84 7.87 -16.02
N HIS A 173 -8.90 7.67 -16.80
CA HIS A 173 -9.05 8.26 -18.13
C HIS A 173 -10.26 9.18 -18.26
N ALA A 174 -11.17 9.17 -17.27
CA ALA A 174 -12.28 10.11 -17.23
C ALA A 174 -12.68 10.49 -15.80
N ILE A 175 -13.16 11.71 -15.62
CA ILE A 175 -13.80 12.23 -14.41
C ILE A 175 -15.17 12.79 -14.82
N ASN A 176 -16.24 12.38 -14.16
CA ASN A 176 -17.62 12.78 -14.47
C ASN A 176 -18.03 12.55 -15.94
N GLY A 177 -17.44 11.55 -16.60
CA GLY A 177 -17.67 11.24 -18.02
C GLY A 177 -16.83 12.07 -18.99
N GLU A 178 -16.13 13.10 -18.50
CA GLU A 178 -15.20 13.89 -19.30
C GLU A 178 -13.82 13.25 -19.31
N ARG A 179 -13.21 13.17 -20.50
CA ARG A 179 -11.89 12.59 -20.66
C ARG A 179 -10.84 13.49 -20.02
N VAL A 180 -10.01 12.92 -19.15
CA VAL A 180 -8.81 13.59 -18.61
C VAL A 180 -7.60 13.31 -19.49
N SER A 181 -6.62 14.20 -19.46
CA SER A 181 -5.39 14.08 -20.24
C SER A 181 -4.15 14.31 -19.37
N ASP A 182 -3.00 13.86 -19.84
CA ASP A 182 -1.72 14.04 -19.14
C ASP A 182 -1.30 15.52 -19.01
N SER A 183 -1.96 16.46 -19.70
CA SER A 183 -1.73 17.90 -19.54
C SER A 183 -2.64 18.53 -18.48
N SER A 184 -3.81 17.95 -18.22
CA SER A 184 -4.79 18.48 -17.26
C SER A 184 -4.77 17.77 -15.90
N MET A 185 -4.36 16.49 -15.89
CA MET A 185 -4.28 15.65 -14.70
C MET A 185 -2.86 15.10 -14.52
N ARG A 186 -2.23 15.39 -13.38
CA ARG A 186 -0.96 14.75 -13.01
C ARG A 186 -1.22 13.35 -12.46
N ALA A 187 -0.71 12.32 -13.14
CA ALA A 187 -0.75 10.94 -12.65
C ALA A 187 -0.09 10.82 -11.28
N GLY A 188 -0.88 10.43 -10.28
CA GLY A 188 -0.49 10.38 -8.88
C GLY A 188 -1.72 10.50 -7.98
N TYR A 189 -1.52 10.27 -6.69
CA TYR A 189 -2.61 10.29 -5.72
C TYR A 189 -2.12 10.70 -4.33
N ILE A 190 -3.06 11.15 -3.50
CA ILE A 190 -2.87 11.40 -2.07
C ILE A 190 -3.74 10.40 -1.31
N VAL A 191 -3.22 9.78 -0.25
CA VAL A 191 -4.00 8.96 0.69
C VAL A 191 -3.95 9.60 2.08
N SER A 192 -5.11 9.67 2.74
CA SER A 192 -5.32 10.31 4.04
C SER A 192 -6.24 9.44 4.91
N ALA A 193 -6.59 9.90 6.12
CA ALA A 193 -7.58 9.22 6.96
C ALA A 193 -9.03 9.44 6.44
N GLU A 194 -9.24 10.41 5.57
CA GLU A 194 -10.57 10.76 5.04
C GLU A 194 -10.88 10.02 3.74
N GLY A 195 -9.86 9.76 2.93
CA GLY A 195 -10.02 9.19 1.60
C GLY A 195 -8.77 9.31 0.74
N ALA A 196 -8.96 9.20 -0.58
CA ALA A 196 -7.92 9.36 -1.57
C ALA A 196 -8.24 10.48 -2.56
N HIS A 197 -7.30 11.40 -2.79
CA HIS A 197 -7.36 12.27 -3.97
C HIS A 197 -6.61 11.62 -5.12
N ILE A 198 -7.21 11.56 -6.31
CA ILE A 198 -6.54 11.10 -7.52
C ILE A 198 -6.37 12.30 -8.45
N GLY A 199 -5.18 12.45 -9.03
CA GLY A 199 -4.77 13.64 -9.77
C GLY A 199 -4.12 14.67 -8.83
N LEU A 200 -2.83 14.90 -9.01
CA LEU A 200 -2.11 15.89 -8.21
C LEU A 200 -2.28 17.29 -8.82
N THR A 201 -2.61 18.25 -7.96
CA THR A 201 -2.77 19.66 -8.34
C THR A 201 -1.98 20.53 -7.37
N PRO A 202 -1.69 21.80 -7.71
CA PRO A 202 -1.08 22.73 -6.77
C PRO A 202 -1.91 22.90 -5.49
N LYS A 203 -3.24 22.78 -5.61
CA LYS A 203 -4.18 22.98 -4.49
C LYS A 203 -4.11 21.84 -3.47
N ASN A 204 -4.15 20.59 -3.92
CA ASN A 204 -4.22 19.44 -3.02
C ASN A 204 -2.85 19.01 -2.46
N THR A 205 -1.76 19.39 -3.13
CA THR A 205 -0.37 19.10 -2.70
C THR A 205 0.28 20.21 -1.85
N ARG A 206 -0.46 21.26 -1.48
CA ARG A 206 0.08 22.29 -0.57
C ARG A 206 0.58 21.67 0.73
N ALA A 207 1.72 22.18 1.19
CA ALA A 207 2.40 21.79 2.44
C ALA A 207 2.88 20.34 2.50
N PHE A 208 2.93 19.63 1.37
CA PHE A 208 3.66 18.37 1.30
C PHE A 208 5.16 18.61 1.26
N ALA A 209 5.89 17.85 2.07
CA ALA A 209 7.33 17.71 1.96
C ALA A 209 7.64 16.50 1.07
N PHE A 210 8.19 16.75 -0.13
CA PHE A 210 8.52 15.73 -1.12
C PHE A 210 10.00 15.38 -1.11
N ALA A 211 10.31 14.11 -1.36
CA ALA A 211 11.64 13.66 -1.75
C ALA A 211 11.56 12.86 -3.06
N ALA A 212 12.64 12.92 -3.82
CA ALA A 212 12.77 12.16 -5.06
C ALA A 212 12.83 10.65 -4.78
N LEU A 213 12.29 9.88 -5.71
CA LEU A 213 12.36 8.43 -5.75
C LEU A 213 13.40 8.00 -6.79
N ASP A 214 14.06 6.88 -6.52
CA ASP A 214 14.91 6.23 -7.52
C ASP A 214 14.04 5.51 -8.57
N PRO A 215 14.51 5.38 -9.83
CA PRO A 215 13.85 4.56 -10.85
C PRO A 215 13.56 3.13 -10.36
N GLY A 216 12.36 2.64 -10.69
CA GLY A 216 11.94 1.26 -10.43
C GLY A 216 12.55 0.25 -11.42
N LEU A 217 12.22 -1.03 -11.25
CA LEU A 217 12.76 -2.13 -12.06
C LEU A 217 12.37 -2.04 -13.54
N THR A 218 11.17 -1.55 -13.82
CA THR A 218 10.58 -1.41 -15.16
C THR A 218 10.43 0.05 -15.60
N HIS A 219 11.24 0.93 -15.03
CA HIS A 219 11.18 2.37 -15.31
C HIS A 219 11.46 2.70 -16.79
N ALA A 220 12.28 1.87 -17.45
CA ALA A 220 12.57 2.03 -18.87
C ALA A 220 11.34 1.74 -19.75
N GLU A 221 10.45 0.84 -19.33
CA GLU A 221 9.22 0.47 -20.05
C GLU A 221 8.01 1.33 -19.66
N ASP A 222 7.97 1.83 -18.42
CA ASP A 222 6.97 2.75 -17.93
C ASP A 222 7.63 3.77 -16.97
N PRO A 223 7.78 5.05 -17.36
CA PRO A 223 8.48 6.06 -16.55
C PRO A 223 7.75 6.44 -15.25
N ARG A 224 6.58 5.83 -14.99
CA ARG A 224 5.86 5.92 -13.72
C ARG A 224 6.29 4.86 -12.71
N ASP A 225 7.14 3.91 -13.11
CA ASP A 225 7.62 2.85 -12.21
C ASP A 225 8.79 3.35 -11.37
N TRP A 226 8.52 3.58 -10.09
CA TRP A 226 9.50 4.12 -9.14
C TRP A 226 9.81 3.09 -8.06
N ALA A 227 11.03 3.11 -7.54
CA ALA A 227 11.43 2.31 -6.38
C ALA A 227 10.71 2.79 -5.10
N MET A 228 10.68 1.93 -4.08
CA MET A 228 10.13 2.31 -2.76
C MET A 228 10.85 3.54 -2.19
N ALA A 229 10.10 4.35 -1.45
CA ALA A 229 10.61 5.52 -0.73
C ALA A 229 11.79 5.17 0.19
N SER A 230 12.85 5.99 0.21
CA SER A 230 13.95 5.82 1.16
C SER A 230 13.59 6.33 2.55
N MET A 231 14.24 5.80 3.58
CA MET A 231 14.07 6.22 4.97
C MET A 231 15.33 5.94 5.79
N CYS A 232 15.47 6.60 6.93
CA CYS A 232 16.34 6.15 8.01
C CYS A 232 15.58 6.13 9.34
N PHE A 233 15.95 5.26 10.27
CA PHE A 233 15.39 5.26 11.62
C PHE A 233 16.42 5.00 12.71
N SER A 234 16.11 5.47 13.92
CA SER A 234 16.86 5.22 15.14
C SER A 234 16.00 4.48 16.17
N ILE A 235 16.67 3.78 17.09
CA ILE A 235 16.06 3.04 18.18
C ILE A 235 16.55 3.67 19.48
N ASN A 236 15.63 4.15 20.32
CA ASN A 236 15.94 4.87 21.56
C ASN A 236 16.89 6.07 21.38
N GLY A 237 16.85 6.71 20.21
CA GLY A 237 17.75 7.82 19.87
C GLY A 237 19.13 7.39 19.37
N GLU A 238 19.40 6.09 19.30
CA GLU A 238 20.69 5.54 18.88
C GLU A 238 20.63 4.89 17.50
N GLY A 239 21.79 4.92 16.83
CA GLY A 239 21.98 4.30 15.52
C GLY A 239 21.29 5.02 14.37
N ARG A 240 21.69 4.63 13.17
CA ARG A 240 21.13 5.12 11.91
C ARG A 240 20.95 3.92 10.97
N ASN A 241 19.72 3.43 10.89
CA ASN A 241 19.35 2.29 10.07
C ASN A 241 18.68 2.83 8.81
N CYS A 242 19.36 2.82 7.66
CA CYS A 242 18.86 3.43 6.42
C CYS A 242 18.51 2.38 5.37
N GLY A 243 17.36 2.55 4.73
CA GLY A 243 16.88 1.65 3.70
C GLY A 243 15.58 2.15 3.11
N THR A 244 14.61 1.25 2.93
CA THR A 244 13.34 1.57 2.25
C THR A 244 12.15 1.58 3.21
N MET A 245 11.15 2.39 2.89
CA MET A 245 9.88 2.48 3.59
C MET A 245 8.72 2.10 2.68
N LEU A 246 7.74 1.45 3.26
CA LEU A 246 6.44 1.19 2.69
C LEU A 246 5.37 1.74 3.65
N VAL A 247 4.52 2.64 3.16
CA VAL A 247 3.30 2.99 3.88
C VAL A 247 2.22 2.06 3.35
N ASP A 248 1.69 1.20 4.22
CA ASP A 248 0.83 0.07 3.85
C ASP A 248 -0.52 0.19 4.54
N THR A 249 -1.53 0.58 3.77
CA THR A 249 -2.92 0.68 4.24
C THR A 249 -3.57 -0.68 4.48
N GLY A 250 -3.06 -1.75 3.88
CA GLY A 250 -3.52 -3.13 4.01
C GLY A 250 -3.29 -3.75 5.38
N ILE A 251 -2.32 -3.28 6.18
CA ILE A 251 -2.04 -3.80 7.53
C ILE A 251 -2.10 -2.75 8.65
N ALA A 252 -2.39 -3.18 9.88
CA ALA A 252 -2.41 -2.30 11.07
C ALA A 252 -1.08 -2.30 11.83
N GLN A 253 -0.38 -3.41 11.74
CA GLN A 253 0.90 -3.61 12.38
C GLN A 253 2.03 -3.02 11.55
N MET A 254 3.16 -2.74 12.20
CA MET A 254 4.41 -2.38 11.54
C MET A 254 5.30 -3.61 11.40
N TYR A 255 6.01 -3.71 10.28
CA TYR A 255 7.20 -4.55 10.16
C TYR A 255 8.42 -3.64 10.16
N ILE A 256 9.42 -3.98 10.97
CA ILE A 256 10.65 -3.18 11.05
C ILE A 256 11.87 -4.10 11.05
N ARG A 257 12.88 -3.70 10.29
CA ARG A 257 14.15 -4.40 10.16
C ARG A 257 15.28 -3.41 10.35
N ALA A 258 16.13 -3.67 11.33
CA ALA A 258 17.34 -2.89 11.60
C ALA A 258 18.53 -3.41 10.78
N GLU A 259 19.58 -2.61 10.74
CA GLU A 259 20.86 -2.96 10.13
C GLU A 259 21.43 -4.24 10.75
N GLN A 260 22.26 -4.97 10.00
CA GLN A 260 22.92 -6.16 10.52
C GLN A 260 23.76 -5.80 11.76
N GLY A 261 23.61 -6.58 12.83
CA GLY A 261 24.31 -6.35 14.10
C GLY A 261 23.63 -5.34 15.03
N VAL A 262 22.63 -4.58 14.58
CA VAL A 262 21.85 -3.69 15.45
C VAL A 262 20.77 -4.48 16.18
N SER A 263 20.83 -4.49 17.51
CA SER A 263 19.83 -5.15 18.34
C SER A 263 18.63 -4.23 18.57
N MET A 264 17.43 -4.75 18.31
CA MET A 264 16.18 -4.10 18.67
C MET A 264 15.63 -4.73 19.96
N PRO A 265 15.25 -3.94 20.98
CA PRO A 265 14.66 -4.49 22.19
C PRO A 265 13.38 -5.26 21.86
N THR A 266 13.34 -6.54 22.21
CA THR A 266 12.18 -7.41 21.91
C THR A 266 11.69 -8.15 23.13
N VAL A 267 10.42 -8.54 23.09
CA VAL A 267 9.76 -9.39 24.06
C VAL A 267 9.09 -10.56 23.33
N ILE A 268 9.01 -11.71 24.00
CA ILE A 268 8.25 -12.87 23.53
C ILE A 268 6.98 -12.95 24.37
N ILE A 269 5.83 -12.90 23.72
CA ILE A 269 4.51 -12.92 24.36
C ILE A 269 3.66 -14.07 23.81
N PRO A 270 2.63 -14.54 24.55
CA PRO A 270 1.60 -15.40 23.97
C PRO A 270 1.02 -14.77 22.72
N ASN A 271 0.77 -15.58 21.69
CA ASN A 271 0.23 -15.07 20.43
C ASN A 271 -1.18 -14.52 20.65
N PRO A 272 -1.42 -13.22 20.45
CA PRO A 272 -2.75 -12.64 20.66
C PRO A 272 -3.73 -13.03 19.55
N ASN A 273 -3.27 -13.60 18.44
CA ASN A 273 -4.14 -14.14 17.40
C ASN A 273 -4.58 -15.57 17.76
N PRO A 274 -5.86 -15.80 18.11
CA PRO A 274 -6.35 -17.13 18.48
C PRO A 274 -6.31 -18.12 17.31
N ASN A 275 -6.32 -17.61 16.07
CA ASN A 275 -6.21 -18.40 14.85
C ASN A 275 -4.76 -18.52 14.34
N GLY A 276 -3.80 -18.02 15.11
CA GLY A 276 -2.38 -18.08 14.77
C GLY A 276 -1.78 -19.44 15.11
N ASN A 277 -0.96 -19.99 14.21
CA ASN A 277 -0.33 -21.29 14.41
C ASN A 277 0.77 -21.28 15.50
N ALA A 278 1.42 -20.14 15.72
CA ALA A 278 2.48 -20.00 16.73
C ALA A 278 1.88 -19.74 18.12
N ARG A 279 2.36 -20.45 19.15
CA ARG A 279 1.95 -20.23 20.55
C ARG A 279 2.52 -18.93 21.13
N MET A 280 3.75 -18.61 20.76
CA MET A 280 4.47 -17.43 21.21
C MET A 280 4.91 -16.62 20.00
N VAL A 281 4.96 -15.30 20.14
CA VAL A 281 5.37 -14.38 19.08
C VAL A 281 6.33 -13.33 19.60
N LYS A 282 7.30 -12.96 18.77
CA LYS A 282 8.25 -11.89 19.04
C LYS A 282 7.64 -10.54 18.68
N ARG A 283 7.83 -9.54 19.54
CA ARG A 283 7.40 -8.14 19.36
C ARG A 283 8.50 -7.19 19.80
N VAL A 284 8.50 -5.97 19.29
CA VAL A 284 9.33 -4.90 19.89
C VAL A 284 8.80 -4.61 21.30
N LYS A 285 9.71 -4.43 22.26
CA LYS A 285 9.38 -4.26 23.67
C LYS A 285 8.68 -2.91 23.91
N PRO A 286 7.58 -2.86 24.68
CA PRO A 286 7.01 -1.59 25.13
C PRO A 286 8.05 -0.67 25.82
N GLY A 287 7.92 0.64 25.64
CA GLY A 287 8.89 1.66 26.05
C GLY A 287 10.02 1.91 25.04
N THR A 288 10.09 1.14 23.94
CA THR A 288 11.07 1.39 22.87
C THR A 288 10.64 2.59 22.04
N LYS A 289 11.46 3.64 21.98
CA LYS A 289 11.23 4.80 21.12
C LYS A 289 11.75 4.53 19.72
N LEU A 290 10.89 4.67 18.72
CA LEU A 290 11.25 4.59 17.31
C LEU A 290 11.13 5.99 16.69
N SER A 291 12.18 6.46 16.03
CA SER A 291 12.17 7.73 15.29
C SER A 291 12.53 7.47 13.84
N ILE A 292 11.65 7.86 12.93
CA ILE A 292 11.74 7.59 11.50
C ILE A 292 11.85 8.92 10.77
N GLY A 293 12.85 9.05 9.91
CA GLY A 293 13.06 10.19 9.02
C GLY A 293 12.98 9.79 7.55
N PHE A 294 12.33 10.64 6.75
CA PHE A 294 12.16 10.50 5.31
C PHE A 294 12.85 11.67 4.59
N PRO A 295 13.72 11.45 3.60
CA PRO A 295 14.33 10.16 3.24
C PRO A 295 15.47 9.77 4.20
N SER A 296 15.84 10.64 5.15
CA SER A 296 16.94 10.45 6.09
C SER A 296 16.58 11.01 7.47
N LEU A 297 17.42 10.76 8.48
CA LEU A 297 17.29 11.38 9.82
C LEU A 297 17.93 12.77 9.92
N ASP A 298 18.79 13.16 8.97
CA ASP A 298 19.53 14.42 9.04
C ASP A 298 19.96 14.94 7.65
N PRO A 299 19.34 16.04 7.15
CA PRO A 299 18.03 16.56 7.55
C PRO A 299 16.90 15.75 6.88
N PRO A 300 15.78 15.47 7.58
CA PRO A 300 14.59 14.87 6.98
C PRO A 300 13.81 15.89 6.15
N ALA A 301 13.17 15.44 5.08
CA ALA A 301 12.02 16.13 4.48
C ALA A 301 10.80 16.05 5.41
N THR A 302 10.57 14.90 6.05
CA THR A 302 9.64 14.75 7.18
C THR A 302 10.14 13.70 8.16
N SER A 303 9.62 13.71 9.38
CA SER A 303 9.92 12.67 10.37
C SER A 303 8.74 12.45 11.31
N TYR A 304 8.61 11.24 11.83
CA TYR A 304 7.68 10.94 12.91
C TYR A 304 8.35 10.02 13.93
N SER A 305 7.82 10.03 15.15
CA SER A 305 8.29 9.15 16.21
C SER A 305 7.14 8.70 17.07
N PHE A 306 7.26 7.51 17.64
CA PHE A 306 6.34 6.99 18.64
C PHE A 306 7.11 6.09 19.62
N VAL A 307 6.50 5.83 20.76
CA VAL A 307 7.00 4.87 21.75
C VAL A 307 6.06 3.68 21.73
N VAL A 308 6.62 2.47 21.64
CA VAL A 308 5.84 1.24 21.62
C VAL A 308 5.11 1.08 22.96
N GLY A 309 3.80 0.87 22.93
CA GLY A 309 2.92 0.70 24.08
C GLY A 309 2.35 1.99 24.66
N ASP A 310 2.64 3.16 24.09
CA ASP A 310 2.15 4.45 24.60
C ASP A 310 0.73 4.80 24.11
N ASN A 311 0.17 3.99 23.21
CA ASN A 311 -1.18 4.15 22.64
C ASN A 311 -1.38 5.50 21.91
N SER A 312 -0.32 6.02 21.29
CA SER A 312 -0.46 7.20 20.42
C SER A 312 -1.28 6.86 19.18
N THR A 313 -1.99 7.83 18.59
CA THR A 313 -2.87 7.56 17.44
C THR A 313 -2.13 7.04 16.21
N ILE A 314 -0.88 7.44 16.02
CA ILE A 314 -0.03 6.98 14.91
C ILE A 314 0.69 5.66 15.20
N GLU A 315 0.55 5.11 16.42
CA GLU A 315 1.17 3.85 16.78
C GLU A 315 0.53 2.69 16.00
N PRO A 316 1.34 1.81 15.37
CA PRO A 316 0.81 0.58 14.78
C PRO A 316 0.21 -0.33 15.87
N SER A 317 -0.72 -1.23 15.49
CA SER A 317 -1.36 -2.13 16.46
C SER A 317 -0.37 -3.03 17.23
N TYR A 318 0.78 -3.31 16.61
CA TYR A 318 2.00 -3.81 17.24
C TYR A 318 3.17 -3.63 16.26
N VAL A 319 4.39 -3.77 16.77
CA VAL A 319 5.60 -3.73 15.95
C VAL A 319 6.24 -5.11 15.87
N PHE A 320 6.34 -5.64 14.65
CA PHE A 320 6.96 -6.93 14.34
C PHE A 320 8.44 -6.72 13.94
N PRO A 321 9.39 -7.19 14.77
CA PRO A 321 10.81 -7.14 14.44
C PRO A 321 11.18 -8.26 13.45
N GLN A 322 11.56 -7.88 12.23
CA GLN A 322 12.08 -8.80 11.22
C GLN A 322 13.55 -9.15 11.46
N LEU A 323 14.00 -10.27 10.91
CA LEU A 323 15.41 -10.67 10.93
C LEU A 323 16.26 -9.68 10.13
N SER A 324 17.46 -9.36 10.62
CA SER A 324 18.39 -8.39 10.04
C SER A 324 19.27 -8.95 8.90
N GLU A 325 18.80 -10.00 8.22
CA GLU A 325 19.49 -10.64 7.08
C GLU A 325 19.33 -9.86 5.77
N HIS A 326 18.57 -8.78 5.79
CA HIS A 326 18.26 -7.92 4.64
C HIS A 326 18.40 -6.45 5.02
N PRO A 327 18.62 -5.54 4.05
CA PRO A 327 18.81 -4.12 4.31
C PRO A 327 17.67 -3.52 5.15
N PRO A 328 17.91 -2.45 5.93
CA PRO A 328 16.88 -1.84 6.77
C PRO A 328 15.57 -1.58 6.03
N PHE A 329 14.46 -1.77 6.74
CA PHE A 329 13.13 -1.64 6.16
C PHE A 329 12.11 -1.26 7.22
N VAL A 330 11.15 -0.42 6.84
CA VAL A 330 9.91 -0.22 7.60
C VAL A 330 8.72 -0.36 6.68
N ASN A 331 7.80 -1.22 7.07
CA ASN A 331 6.41 -1.11 6.67
C ASN A 331 5.65 -0.45 7.84
N THR A 332 5.11 0.75 7.64
CA THR A 332 4.51 1.54 8.73
C THR A 332 3.18 0.99 9.21
N GLY A 333 2.49 0.21 8.38
CA GLY A 333 1.06 -0.02 8.50
C GLY A 333 0.24 1.27 8.34
N ARG A 334 -1.08 1.12 8.45
CA ARG A 334 -2.05 2.17 8.15
C ARG A 334 -2.13 3.26 9.21
N CYS A 335 -1.77 2.96 10.46
CA CYS A 335 -1.93 3.90 11.59
C CYS A 335 -1.18 5.23 11.38
N LEU A 336 -0.12 5.25 10.56
CA LEU A 336 0.55 6.49 10.17
C LEU A 336 -0.42 7.55 9.63
N LEU A 337 -1.49 7.12 8.94
CA LEU A 337 -2.46 8.02 8.33
C LEU A 337 -3.31 8.81 9.34
N PHE A 338 -3.32 8.43 10.61
CA PHE A 338 -3.94 9.26 11.65
C PHE A 338 -3.19 10.57 11.90
N GLY A 339 -1.89 10.62 11.59
CA GLY A 339 -1.06 11.81 11.77
C GLY A 339 -0.56 12.42 10.47
N TYR A 340 -0.71 11.74 9.33
CA TYR A 340 -0.14 12.17 8.05
C TYR A 340 -1.02 11.81 6.85
N SER A 341 -1.03 12.66 5.84
CA SER A 341 -1.38 12.28 4.46
C SER A 341 -0.09 11.92 3.70
N ILE A 342 -0.17 10.97 2.79
CA ILE A 342 0.92 10.61 1.87
C ILE A 342 0.54 10.99 0.43
N ALA A 343 1.53 11.34 -0.39
CA ALA A 343 1.35 11.62 -1.81
C ALA A 343 2.37 10.84 -2.63
N PHE A 344 1.92 10.24 -3.74
CA PHE A 344 2.79 9.66 -4.76
C PHE A 344 2.59 10.41 -6.07
N ASP A 345 3.65 11.08 -6.53
CA ASP A 345 3.75 11.70 -7.85
C ASP A 345 4.42 10.73 -8.81
N ALA A 346 3.61 9.92 -9.48
CA ALA A 346 4.08 8.93 -10.43
C ALA A 346 4.67 9.59 -11.69
N GLY A 347 4.18 10.77 -12.08
CA GLY A 347 4.69 11.49 -13.25
C GLY A 347 6.05 12.16 -13.01
N GLY A 348 6.47 12.32 -11.76
CA GLY A 348 7.70 13.05 -11.40
C GLY A 348 8.71 12.26 -10.58
N GLY A 349 8.29 11.14 -10.02
CA GLY A 349 9.13 10.35 -9.12
C GLY A 349 9.32 11.01 -7.78
N TYR A 350 8.21 11.45 -7.16
CA TYR A 350 8.26 11.99 -5.81
C TYR A 350 7.30 11.27 -4.88
N PHE A 351 7.75 11.07 -3.65
CA PHE A 351 6.89 10.66 -2.55
C PHE A 351 6.92 11.74 -1.48
N GLY A 352 5.76 12.05 -0.92
CA GLY A 352 5.62 13.17 0.00
C GLY A 352 4.73 12.88 1.18
N PHE A 353 4.97 13.65 2.24
CA PHE A 353 4.17 13.62 3.45
C PHE A 353 3.65 15.01 3.78
N ARG A 354 2.44 15.06 4.32
CA ARG A 354 1.87 16.25 4.95
C ARG A 354 1.30 15.84 6.30
N GLN A 355 1.59 16.58 7.35
CA GLN A 355 0.97 16.32 8.64
C GLN A 355 -0.56 16.49 8.53
N ALA A 356 -1.32 15.54 9.06
CA ALA A 356 -2.76 15.67 9.15
C ALA A 356 -3.08 16.87 10.05
N SER A 357 -4.01 17.72 9.63
CA SER A 357 -4.52 18.79 10.48
C SER A 357 -5.16 18.17 11.72
N SER A 358 -4.65 18.51 12.91
CA SER A 358 -5.27 18.09 14.17
C SER A 358 -6.77 18.42 14.15
N PRO A 359 -7.66 17.58 14.71
CA PRO A 359 -9.07 17.93 14.91
C PRO A 359 -9.31 19.14 15.84
N ALA A 360 -8.27 19.80 16.30
CA ALA A 360 -8.32 20.94 17.21
C ALA A 360 -7.91 22.22 16.49
N SER A 361 -8.78 22.72 15.60
CA SER A 361 -8.94 24.15 15.29
C SER A 361 -9.91 24.40 14.11
N SER A 362 -11.04 23.69 14.06
CA SER A 362 -12.24 24.29 13.44
C SER A 362 -12.87 25.22 14.48
N SER A 363 -12.15 26.33 14.75
CA SER A 363 -12.68 27.47 15.47
C SER A 363 -13.60 28.21 14.51
N VAL A 364 -14.85 28.31 14.93
CA VAL A 364 -15.88 29.19 14.38
C VAL A 364 -15.30 30.57 14.07
N LEU A 365 -15.42 31.00 12.81
CA LEU A 365 -15.70 32.37 12.44
C LEU A 365 -16.71 32.36 11.29
#